data_AF-A0A6B3H272-F1
#
_entry.id   AF-A0A6B3H272-F1
#
_cell.length_a   1.000
_cell.length_b   1.000
_cell.length_c   1.000
_cell.angle_alpha   90.00
_cell.angle_beta   90.00
_cell.angle_gamma   90.00
#
_symmetry.space_group_name_H-M   'P 1'
#
loop_
_entity.id
_entity.type
_entity.pdbx_description
1 polymer ?
#
loop_
_entity_poly.entity_id
_entity_poly.type
_entity_poly.pdbx_seq_one_letter_code
_entity_poly.pdbx_strand_id
1 'polypeptide(L)'
;AVDLGASNGRVMVGRVGPGTLHLTRAHRFPNRPVRLPEGLRWDILGLYGGVLDGLRAAGPVDSLGIDSWAVDYGLLDAEGALLGNPVHYRDPRTHTVAEKVWATVPP
;
A
#
# COMPACT_ATOMS: atom_id res chain seq x y z
N ALA A 1 -9.86 4.89 8.66
CA ALA A 1 -9.44 4.59 7.28
C ALA A 1 -7.94 4.78 7.16
N VAL A 2 -7.26 3.82 6.53
CA VAL A 2 -5.85 3.89 6.15
C VAL A 2 -5.81 3.99 4.63
N ASP A 3 -5.33 5.12 4.12
CA ASP A 3 -5.24 5.42 2.69
C ASP A 3 -3.75 5.43 2.31
N LEU A 4 -3.35 4.46 1.49
CA LEU A 4 -1.98 4.28 1.04
C LEU A 4 -1.87 4.67 -0.45
N GLY A 5 -1.36 5.88 -0.70
CA GLY A 5 -1.00 6.31 -2.04
C GLY A 5 0.44 5.97 -2.40
N ALA A 6 0.77 6.03 -3.69
CA ALA A 6 2.11 5.70 -4.21
C ALA A 6 3.26 6.58 -3.66
N SER A 7 2.95 7.75 -3.06
CA SER A 7 3.96 8.67 -2.52
C SER A 7 3.80 8.97 -1.01
N ASN A 8 2.64 8.65 -0.43
CA ASN A 8 2.38 8.87 1.01
C ASN A 8 1.23 7.99 1.51
N GLY A 9 1.26 7.68 2.79
CA GLY A 9 0.14 7.07 3.52
C GLY A 9 -0.48 8.03 4.51
N ARG A 10 -1.76 7.84 4.82
CA ARG A 10 -2.51 8.63 5.81
C ARG A 10 -3.43 7.74 6.62
N VAL A 11 -3.62 8.10 7.88
CA VAL A 11 -4.66 7.54 8.74
C VAL A 11 -5.67 8.63 9.08
N MET A 12 -6.91 8.40 8.71
CA MET A 12 -8.05 9.29 8.91
C MET A 12 -9.05 8.64 9.87
N VAL A 13 -9.47 9.40 10.89
CA VAL A 13 -10.56 9.04 11.80
C VAL A 13 -11.83 9.72 11.31
N GLY A 14 -12.89 8.93 11.17
CA GLY A 14 -14.22 9.43 10.84
C GLY A 14 -15.17 9.25 12.03
N ARG A 15 -15.92 10.31 12.37
CA ARG A 15 -17.08 10.23 13.26
C ARG A 15 -18.33 10.49 12.44
N VAL A 16 -19.23 9.51 12.42
CA VAL A 16 -20.47 9.55 11.65
C VAL A 16 -21.63 9.73 12.61
N GLY A 17 -22.49 10.70 12.35
CA GLY A 17 -23.71 10.97 13.12
C GLY A 17 -24.90 11.26 12.22
N PRO A 18 -26.08 11.55 12.79
CA PRO A 18 -27.26 11.91 12.00
C PRO A 18 -27.00 13.14 11.12
N GLY A 19 -26.87 12.93 9.82
CA GLY A 19 -26.58 14.00 8.85
C GLY A 19 -25.18 14.64 8.96
N THR A 20 -24.26 14.05 9.73
CA THR A 20 -22.92 14.62 9.95
C THR A 20 -21.80 13.62 9.69
N LEU A 21 -20.71 14.13 9.14
CA LEU A 21 -19.44 13.42 8.97
C LEU A 21 -18.30 14.34 9.39
N HIS A 22 -17.58 13.97 10.43
CA HIS A 22 -16.37 14.66 10.86
C HIS A 22 -15.15 13.81 10.57
N LEU A 23 -14.19 14.37 9.82
CA LEU A 23 -12.93 13.72 9.48
C LEU A 23 -11.77 14.42 10.16
N THR A 24 -10.90 13.65 10.80
CA THR A 24 -9.65 14.16 11.39
C THR A 24 -8.49 13.29 10.95
N ARG A 25 -7.40 13.93 10.52
CA ARG A 25 -6.17 13.22 10.15
C ARG A 25 -5.39 12.89 11.42
N ALA A 26 -5.35 11.61 11.79
CA ALA A 26 -4.54 11.14 12.91
C ALA A 26 -3.06 11.15 12.56
N HIS A 27 -2.71 10.74 11.33
CA HIS A 27 -1.31 10.63 10.94
C HIS A 27 -1.11 10.73 9.41
N ARG A 28 0.09 11.16 9.01
CA ARG A 28 0.56 11.16 7.63
C ARG A 28 2.04 10.83 7.60
N PHE A 29 2.41 9.92 6.72
CA PHE A 29 3.76 9.41 6.58
C PHE A 29 4.16 9.27 5.10
N PRO A 30 5.45 9.34 4.77
CA PRO A 30 5.90 9.17 3.41
C PRO A 30 5.77 7.71 2.97
N ASN A 31 5.51 7.48 1.69
CA ASN A 31 5.66 6.17 1.04
C ASN A 31 6.80 6.33 0.03
N ARG A 32 7.97 5.78 0.33
CA ARG A 32 9.19 5.96 -0.46
C ARG A 32 9.60 4.61 -1.06
N PRO A 33 9.62 4.49 -2.39
CA PRO A 33 10.20 3.32 -3.04
C PRO A 33 11.68 3.20 -2.66
N VAL A 34 12.14 1.97 -2.46
CA VAL A 34 13.52 1.65 -2.10
C VAL A 34 14.19 0.98 -3.28
N ARG A 35 15.32 1.54 -3.72
CA ARG A 35 16.16 0.92 -4.75
C ARG A 35 17.08 -0.10 -4.08
N LEU A 36 16.89 -1.37 -4.41
CA LEU A 36 17.77 -2.47 -4.04
C LEU A 36 18.47 -3.02 -5.30
N PRO A 37 19.56 -3.79 -5.17
CA PRO A 37 20.25 -4.40 -6.32
C PRO A 37 19.32 -5.21 -7.22
N GLU A 38 18.33 -5.89 -6.64
CA GLU A 38 17.32 -6.71 -7.31
C GLU A 38 16.12 -5.92 -7.87
N GLY A 39 16.12 -4.59 -7.78
CA GLY A 39 15.07 -3.73 -8.35
C GLY A 39 14.47 -2.71 -7.38
N LEU A 40 13.41 -2.06 -7.82
CA LEU A 40 12.63 -1.09 -7.06
C LEU A 40 11.58 -1.82 -6.21
N ARG A 41 11.61 -1.61 -4.91
CA ARG A 41 10.71 -2.25 -3.94
C ARG A 41 9.90 -1.24 -3.16
N TRP A 42 8.77 -1.68 -2.62
CA TRP A 42 8.05 -0.95 -1.59
C TRP A 42 8.72 -1.15 -0.23
N ASP A 43 8.86 -0.07 0.55
CA ASP A 43 9.22 -0.16 1.97
C ASP A 43 8.00 -0.62 2.79
N ILE A 44 7.69 -1.92 2.72
CA ILE A 44 6.49 -2.48 3.34
C ILE A 44 6.53 -2.38 4.87
N LEU A 45 7.72 -2.49 5.48
CA LEU A 45 7.89 -2.35 6.92
C LEU A 45 7.75 -0.89 7.37
N GLY A 46 8.28 0.07 6.60
CA GLY A 46 8.06 1.49 6.85
C GLY A 46 6.58 1.88 6.72
N LEU A 47 5.88 1.34 5.72
CA LEU A 47 4.44 1.51 5.58
C LEU A 47 3.67 0.92 6.76
N TYR A 48 3.98 -0.32 7.14
CA TYR A 48 3.38 -0.98 8.29
C TYR A 48 3.58 -0.17 9.58
N GLY A 49 4.80 0.32 9.83
CA GLY A 49 5.11 1.20 10.96
C GLY A 49 4.26 2.48 10.96
N GLY A 50 4.19 3.18 9.82
CA GLY A 50 3.37 4.38 9.68
C GLY A 50 1.87 4.14 9.91
N VAL A 51 1.36 2.97 9.48
CA VAL A 51 -0.02 2.56 9.79
C VAL A 51 -0.20 2.35 11.28
N LEU A 52 0.68 1.60 11.94
CA LEU A 52 0.60 1.35 13.37
C LEU A 52 0.65 2.64 14.19
N ASP A 53 1.54 3.58 13.83
CA ASP A 53 1.63 4.88 14.51
C ASP A 53 0.35 5.69 14.33
N GLY A 54 -0.24 5.67 13.14
CA GLY A 54 -1.51 6.32 12.89
C GLY A 54 -2.69 5.69 13.62
N LEU A 55 -2.72 4.36 13.76
CA LEU A 55 -3.75 3.66 14.54
C LEU A 55 -3.63 3.96 16.04
N ARG A 56 -2.39 4.03 16.58
CA ARG A 56 -2.18 4.47 17.97
C ARG A 56 -2.65 5.90 18.19
N ALA A 57 -2.36 6.80 17.25
CA ALA A 57 -2.80 8.20 17.31
C ALA A 57 -4.33 8.36 17.13
N ALA A 58 -4.97 7.47 16.38
CA ALA A 58 -6.42 7.45 16.19
C ALA A 58 -7.19 7.09 17.47
N GLY A 59 -6.59 6.27 18.33
CA GLY A 59 -7.26 5.71 19.51
C GLY A 59 -8.31 4.65 19.14
N PRO A 60 -9.21 4.30 20.08
CA PRO A 60 -10.27 3.31 19.85
C PRO A 60 -11.21 3.70 18.70
N VAL A 61 -11.53 2.74 17.84
CA VAL A 61 -12.44 2.90 16.70
C VAL A 61 -13.36 1.67 16.58
N ASP A 62 -14.55 1.86 16.01
CA ASP A 62 -15.51 0.76 15.82
C ASP A 62 -15.15 -0.15 14.64
N SER A 63 -14.42 0.37 13.65
CA SER A 63 -13.97 -0.39 12.49
C SER A 63 -12.74 0.23 11.81
N LEU A 64 -12.07 -0.57 10.99
CA LEU A 64 -10.92 -0.16 10.18
C LEU A 64 -11.12 -0.63 8.74
N GLY A 65 -10.83 0.25 7.79
CA GLY A 65 -10.68 -0.08 6.37
C GLY A 65 -9.34 0.43 5.86
N ILE A 66 -8.74 -0.33 4.95
CA ILE A 66 -7.46 -0.03 4.31
C ILE A 66 -7.70 0.00 2.80
N ASP A 67 -7.29 1.08 2.15
CA ASP A 67 -7.21 1.19 0.69
C ASP A 67 -5.77 1.52 0.28
N SER A 68 -5.36 1.00 -0.87
CA SER A 68 -4.02 1.24 -1.41
C SER A 68 -4.07 1.54 -2.90
N TRP A 69 -2.91 1.94 -3.45
CA TRP A 69 -2.68 1.82 -4.89
C TRP A 69 -2.86 0.36 -5.34
N ALA A 70 -3.19 0.18 -6.62
CA ALA A 70 -3.49 -1.12 -7.20
C ALA A 70 -2.26 -1.81 -7.83
N VAL A 71 -2.51 -2.95 -8.50
CA VAL A 71 -1.56 -3.74 -9.30
C VAL A 71 -0.51 -4.51 -8.51
N ASP A 72 0.14 -3.88 -7.54
CA ASP A 72 1.22 -4.50 -6.79
C ASP A 72 0.72 -5.55 -5.80
N TYR A 73 1.57 -6.54 -5.54
CA TYR A 73 1.27 -7.68 -4.67
C TYR A 73 2.51 -8.13 -3.89
N GLY A 74 2.29 -8.68 -2.70
CA GLY A 74 3.27 -9.43 -1.92
C GLY A 74 3.05 -10.93 -2.10
N LEU A 75 4.14 -11.71 -2.12
CA LEU A 75 4.07 -13.17 -2.17
C LEU A 75 4.29 -13.72 -0.77
N LEU A 76 3.39 -14.61 -0.33
CA LEU A 76 3.49 -15.29 0.96
C LEU A 76 3.88 -16.75 0.76
N ASP A 77 4.60 -17.31 1.72
CA ASP A 77 4.76 -18.76 1.85
C ASP A 77 3.50 -19.43 2.45
N ALA A 78 3.55 -20.75 2.63
CA ALA A 78 2.44 -21.54 3.15
C ALA A 78 2.10 -21.20 4.61
N GLU A 79 3.04 -20.63 5.34
CA GLU A 79 2.94 -20.22 6.74
C GLU A 79 2.48 -18.76 6.87
N GLY A 80 2.33 -18.05 5.75
CA GLY A 80 1.89 -16.65 5.69
C GLY A 80 3.03 -15.64 5.87
N ALA A 81 4.29 -16.08 5.84
CA ALA A 81 5.44 -15.19 5.87
C ALA A 81 5.68 -14.54 4.50
N LEU A 82 6.04 -13.26 4.50
CA LEU A 82 6.33 -12.51 3.28
C LEU A 82 7.68 -12.97 2.70
N LEU A 83 7.67 -13.50 1.49
CA LEU A 83 8.85 -14.04 0.80
C LEU A 83 9.88 -12.96 0.41
N GLY A 84 9.50 -11.69 0.44
CA GLY A 84 10.37 -10.55 0.20
C GLY A 84 9.59 -9.25 0.02
N ASN A 85 10.29 -8.12 0.03
CA ASN A 85 9.63 -6.82 -0.15
C ASN A 85 8.90 -6.78 -1.51
N PRO A 86 7.62 -6.32 -1.53
CA PRO A 86 6.84 -6.24 -2.75
C PRO A 86 7.55 -5.41 -3.82
N VAL A 87 7.46 -5.85 -5.07
CA VAL A 87 8.05 -5.11 -6.19
C VAL A 87 7.19 -3.88 -6.46
N HIS A 88 7.83 -2.75 -6.72
CA HIS A 88 7.15 -1.53 -7.11
C HIS A 88 6.69 -1.64 -8.58
N TYR A 89 5.46 -1.25 -8.93
CA TYR A 89 4.96 -1.35 -10.31
C TYR A 89 5.82 -0.63 -11.37
N ARG A 90 6.55 0.42 -10.95
CA ARG A 90 7.54 1.14 -11.79
C ARG A 90 8.92 0.46 -11.89
N ASP A 91 9.08 -0.76 -11.37
CA ASP A 91 10.28 -1.54 -11.61
C ASP A 91 10.37 -1.94 -13.09
N PRO A 92 11.55 -1.84 -13.73
CA PRO A 92 11.67 -2.10 -15.16
C PRO A 92 11.46 -3.56 -15.58
N ARG A 93 11.28 -4.50 -14.64
CA ARG A 93 11.11 -5.94 -14.94
C ARG A 93 10.00 -6.25 -15.94
N THR A 94 8.98 -5.39 -16.08
CA THR A 94 7.84 -5.62 -16.98
C THR A 94 7.91 -4.84 -18.30
N HIS A 95 8.95 -4.04 -18.56
CA HIS A 95 9.00 -3.12 -19.71
C HIS A 95 8.73 -3.79 -21.07
N THR A 96 9.21 -5.03 -21.28
CA THR A 96 9.02 -5.75 -22.56
C THR A 96 7.89 -6.78 -22.51
N VAL A 97 7.14 -6.87 -21.40
CA VAL A 97 6.22 -8.01 -21.18
C VAL A 97 4.94 -7.85 -21.99
N ALA A 98 4.40 -6.63 -22.11
CA ALA A 98 3.18 -6.39 -22.87
C ALA A 98 3.31 -6.79 -24.35
N GLU A 99 4.43 -6.42 -24.98
CA GLU A 99 4.75 -6.77 -26.37
C GLU A 99 4.82 -8.30 -26.56
N LYS A 100 5.46 -9.00 -25.62
CA LYS A 100 5.55 -10.48 -25.64
C LYS A 100 4.18 -11.14 -25.51
N VAL A 101 3.30 -10.61 -24.65
CA VAL A 101 1.94 -11.13 -24.48
C VAL A 101 1.13 -10.92 -25.75
N TRP A 102 1.16 -9.71 -26.32
CA TRP A 102 0.43 -9.41 -27.56
C TRP A 102 0.84 -10.28 -28.74
N ALA A 103 2.11 -10.66 -28.84
CA ALA A 103 2.59 -11.59 -29.86
C ALA A 103 1.97 -13.01 -29.75
N THR A 104 1.36 -13.36 -28.61
CA THR A 104 0.75 -14.67 -28.34
C THR A 104 -0.78 -14.67 -28.36
N VAL A 105 -1.41 -13.50 -28.33
CA VAL A 105 -2.87 -13.37 -28.33
C VAL A 105 -3.35 -13.19 -29.77
N PRO A 106 -4.17 -14.11 -30.32
CA PRO A 106 -4.79 -13.92 -31.62
C PRO A 106 -5.64 -12.64 -31.66
N PRO A 107 -5.80 -11.99 -32.83
CA PRO A 107 -6.62 -10.80 -32.98
C PRO A 107 -8.10 -11.02 -32.59
#